data_AF-A0A431WCC7-F1
#
_entry.id   AF-A0A431WCC7-F1
#
_cell.length_a   1.000
_cell.length_b   1.000
_cell.length_c   1.000
_cell.angle_alpha   90.00
_cell.angle_beta   90.00
_cell.angle_gamma   90.00
#
_symmetry.space_group_name_H-M   'P 1'
#
loop_
_entity.id
_entity.type
_entity.pdbx_description
1 polymer ?
#
loop_
_entity_poly.entity_id
_entity_poly.type
_entity_poly.pdbx_seq_one_letter_code
_entity_poly.pdbx_strand_id
1 'polypeptide(L)'
;MLRIIALLTAILFPAYVLANADFPSHVGKSPFSFDKTNIPSNTFVVSDKGQDNDVYLKRDDSKTFDYQFSLKIDRYVGDITKLKENKLISEKFVISMPVFDVDNESALEDCDYDGEPDQLTPEIDEVYFNGEKIGVLSGSNELWVQNRFELDISKLNLPTSQGEVSENVVQIRIDAGNEFVELSSGKVGCQKWAVEIDYVTLEYEVVDPVLLIVGLGGDPTVMTNVKSDYVRLMNNLGLPYQIVSHNSSAQIDSCIAGGTPSIIEHGRNIRNVAVEFSDTLKTNKFNLIAHSKGGLDSRWFINNINAEPLPVSAGLMDNSVVKNTLAVNSLVTHSTPNYGTVVADAIDYNQIFHEFVNIAVKAILTDICDLKTDTATEFSRRHQIPKGIKYLAIGANIDADLDGRVDSVENRHNQIPSTILSTKTFLKIRDVKEYIVEEKYAVLYWPQQNPPLTIPVYIPVANDEPQLNDSLVSLKSATPGGAKKAIITVGNHATVLYPNPYGDIWTGAQEIVKKEALTGMLKWSVGNENH
;
A
#
# COMPACT_ATOMS: atom_id res chain seq x y z
N MET A 1 11.62 -28.06 -57.12
CA MET A 1 10.89 -26.86 -56.66
C MET A 1 10.64 -26.99 -55.16
N LEU A 2 11.57 -26.52 -54.33
CA LEU A 2 11.35 -26.41 -52.87
C LEU A 2 10.95 -24.96 -52.57
N ARG A 3 9.75 -24.75 -52.03
CA ARG A 3 9.33 -23.45 -51.51
C ARG A 3 9.78 -23.34 -50.05
N ILE A 4 10.75 -22.47 -49.81
CA ILE A 4 11.14 -22.01 -48.47
C ILE A 4 10.10 -20.98 -48.05
N ILE A 5 9.24 -21.33 -47.09
CA ILE A 5 8.39 -20.38 -46.38
C ILE A 5 9.20 -19.88 -45.20
N ALA A 6 9.74 -18.66 -45.32
CA ALA A 6 10.37 -17.96 -44.20
C ALA A 6 9.26 -17.50 -43.25
N LEU A 7 9.19 -18.16 -42.09
CA LEU A 7 8.34 -17.79 -40.97
C LEU A 7 9.00 -16.58 -40.27
N LEU A 8 8.57 -15.37 -40.59
CA LEU A 8 8.91 -14.17 -39.83
C LEU A 8 8.20 -14.26 -38.47
N THR A 9 8.87 -14.84 -37.48
CA THR A 9 8.52 -14.67 -36.08
C THR A 9 8.96 -13.27 -35.67
N ALA A 10 8.05 -12.31 -35.77
CA ALA A 10 8.21 -11.03 -35.08
C ALA A 10 8.22 -11.34 -33.58
N ILE A 11 9.41 -11.38 -33.00
CA ILE A 11 9.60 -11.37 -31.55
C ILE A 11 9.16 -9.98 -31.09
N LEU A 12 7.85 -9.82 -30.88
CA LEU A 12 7.30 -8.74 -30.08
C LEU A 12 7.76 -8.99 -28.65
N PHE A 13 8.96 -8.51 -28.32
CA PHE A 13 9.25 -8.21 -26.93
C PHE A 13 8.18 -7.20 -26.50
N PRO A 14 7.32 -7.50 -25.51
CA PRO A 14 6.61 -6.42 -24.85
C PRO A 14 7.71 -5.50 -24.32
N ALA A 15 7.85 -4.32 -24.93
CA ALA A 15 8.54 -3.23 -24.30
C ALA A 15 7.77 -3.03 -22.99
N TYR A 16 8.32 -3.54 -21.89
CA TYR A 16 7.88 -3.14 -20.57
C TYR A 16 8.13 -1.65 -20.53
N VAL A 17 7.09 -0.87 -20.82
CA VAL A 17 7.05 0.54 -20.50
C VAL A 17 7.04 0.56 -18.98
N LEU A 18 8.23 0.57 -18.39
CA LEU A 18 8.38 0.96 -17.01
C LEU A 18 7.78 2.37 -16.97
N ALA A 19 6.63 2.52 -16.32
CA ALA A 19 6.15 3.86 -16.02
C ALA A 19 7.19 4.48 -15.10
N ASN A 20 8.00 5.34 -15.72
CA ASN A 20 8.99 6.13 -15.03
C ASN A 20 8.25 7.17 -14.21
N ALA A 21 8.74 7.42 -13.00
CA ALA A 21 8.32 8.57 -12.24
C ALA A 21 8.53 9.85 -13.07
N ASP A 22 7.58 10.78 -12.97
CA ASP A 22 7.57 12.07 -13.68
C ASP A 22 7.77 13.17 -12.65
N PHE A 23 8.94 13.80 -12.70
CA PHE A 23 9.37 14.87 -11.82
C PHE A 23 10.40 15.74 -12.57
N PRO A 24 10.56 17.01 -12.16
CA PRO A 24 11.58 17.88 -12.74
C PRO A 24 12.98 17.25 -12.69
N SER A 25 13.69 17.28 -13.81
CA SER A 25 15.11 16.89 -13.83
C SER A 25 15.94 17.81 -12.95
N HIS A 26 16.96 17.21 -12.32
CA HIS A 26 17.95 17.90 -11.51
C HIS A 26 18.61 19.04 -12.29
N VAL A 27 18.78 20.18 -11.63
CA VAL A 27 19.54 21.35 -12.08
C VAL A 27 20.66 21.56 -11.08
N GLY A 28 21.89 21.71 -11.58
CA GLY A 28 23.04 21.96 -10.73
C GLY A 28 24.35 21.42 -11.28
N LYS A 29 25.44 21.68 -10.53
CA LYS A 29 26.81 21.28 -10.91
C LYS A 29 27.39 20.21 -9.99
N SER A 30 26.70 19.88 -8.90
CA SER A 30 27.14 18.86 -7.96
C SER A 30 27.32 17.50 -8.66
N PRO A 31 28.34 16.70 -8.26
CA PRO A 31 28.43 15.31 -8.69
C PRO A 31 27.35 14.43 -8.03
N PHE A 32 26.73 14.92 -6.95
CA PHE A 32 25.63 14.27 -6.26
C PHE A 32 24.33 14.59 -6.97
N SER A 33 23.51 13.58 -7.25
CA SER A 33 22.19 13.78 -7.86
C SER A 33 21.16 13.10 -6.97
N PHE A 34 20.08 13.83 -6.63
CA PHE A 34 19.05 13.28 -5.75
C PHE A 34 18.41 12.04 -6.37
N ASP A 35 18.19 12.02 -7.68
CA ASP A 35 17.53 10.91 -8.41
C ASP A 35 18.37 9.62 -8.50
N LYS A 36 19.68 9.71 -8.23
CA LYS A 36 20.56 8.54 -8.03
C LYS A 36 20.46 7.97 -6.62
N THR A 37 20.05 8.79 -5.67
CA THR A 37 19.91 8.43 -4.25
C THR A 37 18.51 7.91 -3.96
N ASN A 38 17.48 8.69 -4.31
CA ASN A 38 16.09 8.31 -4.18
C ASN A 38 15.22 9.10 -5.20
N ILE A 39 14.09 8.51 -5.60
CA ILE A 39 13.17 9.14 -6.53
C ILE A 39 12.25 10.10 -5.74
N PRO A 40 12.07 11.36 -6.18
CA PRO A 40 11.10 12.27 -5.57
C PRO A 40 9.76 11.60 -5.35
N SER A 41 9.22 11.76 -4.16
CA SER A 41 8.01 11.06 -3.73
C SER A 41 7.34 11.76 -2.57
N ASN A 42 6.27 11.15 -2.08
CA ASN A 42 5.51 11.62 -0.94
C ASN A 42 6.27 11.56 0.40
N THR A 43 7.44 10.92 0.42
CA THR A 43 8.32 10.76 1.60
C THR A 43 9.76 11.19 1.36
N PHE A 44 10.13 11.46 0.10
CA PHE A 44 11.41 12.00 -0.31
C PHE A 44 11.16 13.29 -1.09
N VAL A 45 11.22 14.41 -0.39
CA VAL A 45 10.84 15.74 -0.88
C VAL A 45 12.11 16.48 -1.27
N VAL A 46 12.07 17.18 -2.40
CA VAL A 46 13.24 17.84 -2.98
C VAL A 46 12.92 19.30 -3.29
N SER A 47 13.88 20.18 -3.00
CA SER A 47 13.94 21.54 -3.53
C SER A 47 15.24 21.73 -4.28
N ASP A 48 15.14 21.89 -5.59
CA ASP A 48 16.25 21.90 -6.56
C ASP A 48 16.17 23.11 -7.49
N LYS A 49 15.13 23.94 -7.32
CA LYS A 49 14.92 25.16 -8.11
C LYS A 49 14.51 26.29 -7.19
N GLY A 50 15.20 27.41 -7.32
CA GLY A 50 14.97 28.58 -6.51
C GLY A 50 15.94 29.69 -6.87
N GLN A 51 15.76 30.85 -6.23
CA GLN A 51 16.71 31.96 -6.36
C GLN A 51 18.08 31.61 -5.74
N ASP A 52 18.06 30.70 -4.77
CA ASP A 52 19.18 30.40 -3.88
C ASP A 52 19.86 29.05 -4.25
N ASN A 53 19.30 28.27 -5.18
CA ASN A 53 19.92 27.04 -5.69
C ASN A 53 21.02 27.36 -6.71
N ASP A 54 22.13 26.63 -6.67
CA ASP A 54 23.24 26.72 -7.64
C ASP A 54 23.89 28.10 -7.76
N VAL A 55 23.84 28.88 -6.69
CA VAL A 55 24.47 30.21 -6.61
C VAL A 55 25.58 30.18 -5.56
N TYR A 56 26.77 30.59 -5.96
CA TYR A 56 27.91 30.77 -5.06
C TYR A 56 27.83 32.15 -4.38
N LEU A 57 27.52 32.18 -3.09
CA LEU A 57 27.22 33.40 -2.34
C LEU A 57 28.19 33.61 -1.18
N LYS A 58 28.47 34.88 -0.89
CA LYS A 58 29.06 35.35 0.36
C LYS A 58 27.97 35.73 1.35
N ARG A 59 28.31 35.80 2.62
CA ARG A 59 27.47 36.39 3.67
C ARG A 59 27.01 37.80 3.28
N ASP A 60 25.72 38.06 3.42
CA ASP A 60 25.07 39.36 3.25
C ASP A 60 24.61 39.87 4.62
N ASP A 61 25.32 40.86 5.17
CA ASP A 61 25.03 41.45 6.48
C ASP A 61 23.69 42.20 6.54
N SER A 62 23.04 42.46 5.39
CA SER A 62 21.70 43.05 5.36
C SER A 62 20.58 42.03 5.57
N LYS A 63 20.91 40.73 5.54
CA LYS A 63 19.96 39.63 5.68
C LYS A 63 20.23 38.82 6.95
N THR A 64 19.19 38.17 7.46
CA THR A 64 19.33 37.20 8.55
C THR A 64 19.85 35.85 8.04
N PHE A 65 19.46 35.46 6.83
CA PHE A 65 19.88 34.22 6.18
C PHE A 65 20.25 34.51 4.73
N ASP A 66 21.27 33.83 4.23
CA ASP A 66 21.81 34.02 2.90
C ASP A 66 21.14 33.09 1.88
N TYR A 67 20.84 31.85 2.31
CA TYR A 67 20.05 30.89 1.54
C TYR A 67 18.72 30.55 2.24
N GLN A 68 17.68 30.32 1.45
CA GLN A 68 16.41 29.80 1.90
C GLN A 68 15.80 28.80 0.90
N PHE A 69 15.57 27.56 1.35
CA PHE A 69 14.95 26.48 0.58
C PHE A 69 13.60 26.09 1.16
N SER A 70 12.57 26.01 0.31
CA SER A 70 11.20 25.65 0.69
C SER A 70 10.89 24.20 0.28
N LEU A 71 10.66 23.36 1.29
CA LEU A 71 10.31 21.94 1.14
C LEU A 71 8.83 21.76 1.45
N LYS A 72 8.01 21.64 0.40
CA LYS A 72 6.55 21.54 0.51
C LYS A 72 6.10 20.09 0.58
N ILE A 73 5.31 19.77 1.60
CA ILE A 73 4.74 18.45 1.82
C ILE A 73 3.22 18.57 1.74
N ASP A 74 2.61 17.87 0.80
CA ASP A 74 1.16 17.78 0.59
C ASP A 74 0.60 16.37 0.86
N ARG A 75 1.45 15.43 1.31
CA ARG A 75 1.04 14.10 1.79
C ARG A 75 0.27 14.21 3.11
N TYR A 76 -1.02 13.92 3.09
CA TYR A 76 -1.79 13.71 4.32
C TYR A 76 -1.56 12.30 4.86
N VAL A 77 -0.89 12.21 6.01
CA VAL A 77 -0.50 10.92 6.60
C VAL A 77 -1.49 10.37 7.62
N GLY A 78 -2.46 11.17 8.08
CA GLY A 78 -3.41 10.80 9.14
C GLY A 78 -3.14 11.51 10.47
N ASP A 79 -3.47 10.85 11.57
CA ASP A 79 -3.30 11.38 12.94
C ASP A 79 -1.87 11.13 13.44
N ILE A 80 -1.02 12.16 13.29
CA ILE A 80 0.41 12.10 13.61
C ILE A 80 0.68 11.63 15.05
N THR A 81 -0.15 12.06 16.02
CA THR A 81 0.02 11.68 17.43
C THR A 81 -0.11 10.16 17.58
N LYS A 82 -1.18 9.60 17.02
CA LYS A 82 -1.41 8.15 17.06
C LYS A 82 -0.40 7.37 16.23
N LEU A 83 0.05 7.90 15.09
CA LEU A 83 1.09 7.25 14.30
C LEU A 83 2.41 7.14 15.08
N LYS A 84 2.80 8.19 15.83
CA LYS A 84 3.97 8.16 16.72
C LYS A 84 3.78 7.14 17.85
N GLU A 85 2.65 7.18 18.55
CA GLU A 85 2.33 6.24 19.64
C GLU A 85 2.40 4.77 19.18
N ASN A 86 1.96 4.49 17.96
CA ASN A 86 1.93 3.14 17.38
C ASN A 86 3.22 2.75 16.63
N LYS A 87 4.19 3.65 16.52
CA LYS A 87 5.43 3.47 15.73
C LYS A 87 5.14 3.16 14.25
N LEU A 88 4.27 3.97 13.66
CA LEU A 88 3.85 3.89 12.25
C LEU A 88 4.36 5.08 11.41
N ILE A 89 5.12 5.97 12.05
CA ILE A 89 5.93 7.01 11.44
C ILE A 89 7.31 6.93 12.09
N SER A 90 8.38 7.23 11.34
CA SER A 90 9.73 7.25 11.88
C SER A 90 9.86 8.26 13.01
N GLU A 91 10.67 7.95 14.03
CA GLU A 91 10.95 8.89 15.12
C GLU A 91 11.77 10.10 14.63
N LYS A 92 12.47 9.93 13.51
CA LYS A 92 13.34 10.93 12.93
C LYS A 92 13.13 11.08 11.43
N PHE A 93 13.55 12.21 10.91
CA PHE A 93 13.67 12.49 9.49
C PHE A 93 15.06 13.06 9.20
N VAL A 94 15.41 13.07 7.92
CA VAL A 94 16.74 13.45 7.43
C VAL A 94 16.62 14.63 6.50
N ILE A 95 17.48 15.63 6.70
CA ILE A 95 17.74 16.68 5.72
C ILE A 95 19.11 16.40 5.12
N SER A 96 19.21 16.46 3.80
CA SER A 96 20.48 16.23 3.10
C SER A 96 20.66 17.23 1.98
N MET A 97 21.87 17.79 1.86
CA MET A 97 22.20 18.80 0.85
C MET A 97 23.67 18.68 0.41
N PRO A 98 23.97 18.68 -0.91
CA PRO A 98 25.31 18.86 -1.42
C PRO A 98 25.74 20.32 -1.28
N VAL A 99 26.96 20.51 -0.78
CA VAL A 99 27.53 21.82 -0.49
C VAL A 99 28.93 21.89 -1.10
N PHE A 100 29.23 22.99 -1.76
CA PHE A 100 30.54 23.25 -2.36
C PHE A 100 31.29 24.29 -1.55
N ASP A 101 32.57 24.04 -1.32
CA ASP A 101 33.53 25.04 -0.84
C ASP A 101 33.24 25.53 0.58
N VAL A 102 33.38 24.63 1.57
CA VAL A 102 33.33 24.99 3.00
C VAL A 102 34.72 24.87 3.58
N ASP A 103 35.31 26.00 3.95
CA ASP A 103 36.70 26.14 4.32
C ASP A 103 36.95 25.97 5.82
N ASN A 104 37.64 24.90 6.20
CA ASN A 104 37.94 24.60 7.61
C ASN A 104 39.21 25.27 8.13
N GLU A 105 39.86 26.12 7.33
CA GLU A 105 41.14 26.76 7.67
C GLU A 105 40.96 28.24 8.04
N SER A 106 41.70 28.71 9.04
CA SER A 106 41.77 30.13 9.35
C SER A 106 42.52 30.88 8.26
N ALA A 107 42.09 32.10 7.92
CA ALA A 107 42.76 32.96 6.95
C ALA A 107 43.43 34.17 7.62
N LEU A 108 44.42 34.73 6.92
CA LEU A 108 45.10 35.98 7.26
C LEU A 108 44.98 36.92 6.05
N GLU A 109 44.07 37.89 6.11
CA GLU A 109 43.71 38.74 4.96
C GLU A 109 43.25 40.12 5.43
N ASP A 110 43.56 41.16 4.65
CA ASP A 110 43.11 42.53 4.91
C ASP A 110 41.68 42.71 4.38
N CYS A 111 40.68 42.62 5.27
CA CYS A 111 39.26 42.65 4.89
C CYS A 111 38.71 44.07 4.70
N ASP A 112 39.35 45.08 5.29
CA ASP A 112 38.89 46.45 5.27
C ASP A 112 39.75 47.41 4.43
N TYR A 113 40.78 46.86 3.78
CA TYR A 113 41.71 47.50 2.86
C TYR A 113 42.52 48.63 3.53
N ASP A 114 42.85 48.49 4.81
CA ASP A 114 43.70 49.44 5.55
C ASP A 114 45.20 49.16 5.43
N GLY A 115 45.58 48.04 4.81
CA GLY A 115 46.95 47.64 4.55
C GLY A 115 47.55 46.73 5.62
N GLU A 116 46.82 46.41 6.70
CA GLU A 116 47.23 45.47 7.74
C GLU A 116 46.34 44.20 7.67
N PRO A 117 46.92 42.99 7.77
CA PRO A 117 46.14 41.76 7.66
C PRO A 117 45.33 41.44 8.93
N ASP A 118 44.10 40.98 8.76
CA ASP A 118 43.20 40.52 9.82
C ASP A 118 43.28 39.01 10.05
N GLN A 119 43.25 38.59 11.31
CA GLN A 119 43.16 37.18 11.68
C GLN A 119 41.70 36.73 11.64
N LEU A 120 41.35 35.95 10.63
CA LEU A 120 40.00 35.40 10.46
C LEU A 120 39.88 34.01 11.08
N THR A 121 38.66 33.67 11.46
CA THR A 121 38.26 32.33 11.89
C THR A 121 37.94 31.44 10.68
N PRO A 122 38.06 30.10 10.82
CA PRO A 122 37.55 29.17 9.82
C PRO A 122 36.08 29.44 9.46
N GLU A 123 35.63 29.00 8.29
CA GLU A 123 34.25 29.14 7.86
C GLU A 123 33.31 28.41 8.83
N ILE A 124 32.25 29.09 9.24
CA ILE A 124 31.18 28.54 10.06
C ILE A 124 29.86 28.92 9.41
N ASP A 125 29.32 28.01 8.61
CA ASP A 125 27.99 28.19 8.02
C ASP A 125 26.96 27.49 8.88
N GLU A 126 26.06 28.26 9.46
CA GLU A 126 25.04 27.74 10.35
C GLU A 126 23.79 27.32 9.57
N VAL A 127 23.30 26.11 9.83
CA VAL A 127 22.09 25.58 9.21
C VAL A 127 20.93 25.64 10.18
N TYR A 128 19.80 26.12 9.69
CA TYR A 128 18.55 26.27 10.41
C TYR A 128 17.43 25.50 9.71
N PHE A 129 16.53 24.93 10.51
CA PHE A 129 15.30 24.31 10.03
C PHE A 129 14.11 24.86 10.79
N ASN A 130 13.13 25.41 10.07
CA ASN A 130 11.95 26.06 10.64
C ASN A 130 12.33 27.10 11.74
N GLY A 131 13.42 27.85 11.52
CA GLY A 131 13.93 28.87 12.42
C GLY A 131 14.80 28.38 13.59
N GLU A 132 15.00 27.06 13.76
CA GLU A 132 15.88 26.50 14.79
C GLU A 132 17.21 26.05 14.20
N LYS A 133 18.33 26.38 14.86
CA LYS A 133 19.66 25.90 14.44
C LYS A 133 19.75 24.37 14.58
N ILE A 134 20.10 23.69 13.51
CA ILE A 134 20.24 22.22 13.45
C ILE A 134 21.68 21.73 13.34
N GLY A 135 22.60 22.61 12.96
CA GLY A 135 24.01 22.26 12.84
C GLY A 135 24.83 23.34 12.13
N VAL A 136 26.00 22.92 11.65
CA VAL A 136 26.89 23.71 10.79
C VAL A 136 27.25 22.88 9.57
N LEU A 137 27.52 23.53 8.44
CA LEU A 137 28.03 22.85 7.26
C LEU A 137 29.45 22.35 7.49
N SER A 138 29.81 21.33 6.72
CA SER A 138 31.16 20.76 6.69
C SER A 138 31.56 20.51 5.25
N GLY A 139 32.83 20.72 4.94
CA GLY A 139 33.33 20.52 3.58
C GLY A 139 34.83 20.70 3.45
N SER A 140 35.27 21.12 2.28
CA SER A 140 36.67 21.48 1.98
C SER A 140 36.72 22.46 0.80
N ASN A 141 37.78 23.26 0.74
CA ASN A 141 38.07 24.20 -0.35
C ASN A 141 37.90 23.55 -1.74
N GLU A 142 37.12 24.18 -2.61
CA GLU A 142 36.84 23.79 -3.99
C GLU A 142 36.30 22.35 -4.16
N LEU A 143 35.65 21.78 -3.13
CA LEU A 143 35.12 20.42 -3.17
C LEU A 143 33.64 20.36 -2.77
N TRP A 144 32.91 19.50 -3.48
CA TRP A 144 31.52 19.14 -3.13
C TRP A 144 31.49 18.08 -2.02
N VAL A 145 30.71 18.33 -0.98
CA VAL A 145 30.49 17.42 0.14
C VAL A 145 29.00 17.33 0.47
N GLN A 146 28.50 16.10 0.64
CA GLN A 146 27.13 15.85 1.08
C GLN A 146 27.01 16.04 2.59
N ASN A 147 26.22 17.03 3.01
CA ASN A 147 25.89 17.27 4.42
C ASN A 147 24.55 16.61 4.77
N ARG A 148 24.44 16.02 5.97
CA ARG A 148 23.26 15.29 6.46
C ARG A 148 22.94 15.66 7.90
N PHE A 149 21.69 16.02 8.16
CA PHE A 149 21.18 16.36 9.49
C PHE A 149 20.00 15.45 9.84
N GLU A 150 19.98 14.91 11.05
CA GLU A 150 18.94 13.99 11.52
C GLU A 150 18.19 14.63 12.68
N LEU A 151 16.86 14.75 12.55
CA LEU A 151 16.01 15.54 13.44
C LEU A 151 14.80 14.72 13.91
N ASP A 152 14.26 15.04 15.10
CA ASP A 152 13.02 14.41 15.58
C ASP A 152 11.84 14.79 14.67
N ILE A 153 11.01 13.81 14.33
CA ILE A 153 9.80 13.99 13.52
C ILE A 153 8.85 15.06 14.07
N SER A 154 8.91 15.40 15.36
CA SER A 154 8.14 16.50 15.96
C SER A 154 8.49 17.88 15.41
N LYS A 155 9.66 18.05 14.78
CA LYS A 155 10.07 19.32 14.17
C LYS A 155 9.55 19.47 12.74
N LEU A 156 9.07 18.39 12.12
CA LEU A 156 8.58 18.36 10.75
C LEU A 156 7.15 18.89 10.68
N ASN A 157 6.90 19.89 9.83
CA ASN A 157 5.55 20.32 9.50
C ASN A 157 4.96 19.36 8.48
N LEU A 158 3.85 18.71 8.85
CA LEU A 158 3.08 17.79 8.01
C LEU A 158 1.63 18.27 7.90
N PRO A 159 0.94 18.03 6.77
CA PRO A 159 -0.47 18.38 6.59
C PRO A 159 -1.35 17.81 7.71
N THR A 160 -2.18 18.65 8.30
CA THR A 160 -3.14 18.23 9.35
C THR A 160 -4.50 17.84 8.77
N SER A 161 -4.76 18.21 7.51
CA SER A 161 -5.97 17.89 6.77
C SER A 161 -5.68 17.54 5.30
N GLN A 162 -6.61 16.83 4.65
CA GLN A 162 -6.49 16.46 3.24
C GLN A 162 -6.51 17.71 2.36
N GLY A 163 -5.59 17.79 1.39
CA GLY A 163 -5.45 18.94 0.49
C GLY A 163 -4.66 20.12 1.06
N GLU A 164 -4.25 20.08 2.33
CA GLU A 164 -3.34 21.06 2.91
C GLU A 164 -1.90 20.82 2.41
N VAL A 165 -1.15 21.90 2.23
CA VAL A 165 0.29 21.85 1.94
C VAL A 165 1.02 22.49 3.12
N SER A 166 1.87 21.71 3.77
CA SER A 166 2.75 22.21 4.82
C SER A 166 4.10 22.61 4.23
N GLU A 167 4.64 23.72 4.71
CA GLU A 167 5.93 24.23 4.29
C GLU A 167 6.96 24.00 5.40
N ASN A 168 8.11 23.47 5.01
CA ASN A 168 9.30 23.38 5.84
C ASN A 168 10.40 24.20 5.18
N VAL A 169 11.16 24.94 5.98
CA VAL A 169 12.17 25.87 5.47
C VAL A 169 13.53 25.49 6.01
N VAL A 170 14.48 25.28 5.10
CA VAL A 170 15.92 25.18 5.42
C VAL A 170 16.56 26.52 5.11
N GLN A 171 17.31 27.06 6.07
CA GLN A 171 17.94 28.37 5.96
C GLN A 171 19.41 28.25 6.35
N ILE A 172 20.28 29.00 5.69
CA ILE A 172 21.73 28.96 5.94
C ILE A 172 22.22 30.38 6.15
N ARG A 173 23.04 30.56 7.18
CA ARG A 173 23.79 31.79 7.46
C ARG A 173 25.27 31.50 7.21
N ILE A 174 25.82 32.10 6.17
CA ILE A 174 27.20 31.88 5.70
C ILE A 174 28.15 32.65 6.62
N ASP A 175 29.36 32.12 6.83
CA ASP A 175 30.46 32.84 7.48
C ASP A 175 30.06 33.52 8.82
N ALA A 176 29.27 32.84 9.64
CA ALA A 176 28.81 33.35 10.93
C ALA A 176 29.97 33.55 11.92
N GLY A 177 31.05 32.77 11.75
CA GLY A 177 32.26 32.86 12.57
C GLY A 177 32.96 34.22 12.47
N ASN A 178 32.90 34.87 11.31
CA ASN A 178 33.56 36.15 11.06
C ASN A 178 32.61 37.36 11.12
N GLU A 179 31.37 37.20 11.60
CA GLU A 179 30.38 38.30 11.68
C GLU A 179 30.77 39.38 12.69
N PHE A 180 31.42 38.98 13.78
CA PHE A 180 31.77 39.87 14.89
C PHE A 180 33.28 39.99 15.14
N VAL A 181 34.11 39.61 14.17
CA VAL A 181 35.57 39.79 14.26
C VAL A 181 35.91 41.27 14.15
N GLU A 182 36.69 41.79 15.11
CA GLU A 182 37.23 43.15 15.06
C GLU A 182 38.43 43.18 14.10
N LEU A 183 38.39 44.09 13.13
CA LEU A 183 39.42 44.27 12.12
C LEU A 183 40.48 45.27 12.58
N SER A 184 41.62 45.31 11.91
CA SER A 184 42.76 46.22 12.13
C SER A 184 42.33 47.69 12.22
N SER A 185 41.37 48.13 11.40
CA SER A 185 40.85 49.51 11.44
C SER A 185 39.88 49.80 12.58
N GLY A 186 39.48 48.79 13.36
CA GLY A 186 38.45 48.86 14.40
C GLY A 186 37.01 48.69 13.89
N LYS A 187 36.83 48.34 12.60
CA LYS A 187 35.54 47.88 12.06
C LYS A 187 35.23 46.47 12.57
N VAL A 188 33.98 46.04 12.40
CA VAL A 188 33.53 44.70 12.82
C VAL A 188 32.93 43.97 11.64
N GLY A 189 33.36 42.71 11.48
CA GLY A 189 32.85 41.75 10.51
C GLY A 189 33.68 41.68 9.21
N CYS A 190 33.92 40.46 8.72
CA CYS A 190 34.47 40.22 7.39
C CYS A 190 33.59 39.23 6.61
N GLN A 191 33.42 39.47 5.30
CA GLN A 191 32.67 38.61 4.36
C GLN A 191 33.67 37.85 3.47
N LYS A 192 34.39 36.90 4.09
CA LYS A 192 35.49 36.21 3.43
C LYS A 192 34.98 35.04 2.61
N TRP A 193 34.29 34.13 3.30
CA TRP A 193 33.96 32.83 2.77
C TRP A 193 32.68 32.86 1.93
N ALA A 194 32.60 31.92 1.00
CA ALA A 194 31.50 31.78 0.09
C ALA A 194 31.25 30.30 -0.18
N VAL A 195 29.98 29.93 -0.23
CA VAL A 195 29.54 28.55 -0.39
C VAL A 195 28.58 28.47 -1.56
N GLU A 196 28.37 27.29 -2.16
CA GLU A 196 27.27 27.01 -3.09
C GLU A 196 26.48 25.79 -2.61
N ILE A 197 25.15 25.89 -2.65
CA ILE A 197 24.23 24.81 -2.29
C ILE A 197 23.46 24.41 -3.54
N ASP A 198 23.52 23.14 -3.87
CA ASP A 198 22.94 22.57 -5.11
C ASP A 198 21.43 22.36 -4.93
N TYR A 199 21.06 21.40 -4.07
CA TYR A 199 19.67 21.14 -3.68
C TYR A 199 19.55 20.78 -2.21
N VAL A 200 18.31 20.78 -1.72
CA VAL A 200 17.98 20.28 -0.38
C VAL A 200 16.93 19.18 -0.50
N THR A 201 17.13 18.10 0.25
CA THR A 201 16.18 16.98 0.36
C THR A 201 15.70 16.81 1.79
N LEU A 202 14.49 16.28 1.92
CA LEU A 202 13.89 15.86 3.17
C LEU A 202 13.33 14.44 3.01
N GLU A 203 13.77 13.54 3.87
CA GLU A 203 13.36 12.14 3.87
C GLU A 203 12.80 11.71 5.23
N TYR A 204 11.61 11.13 5.23
CA TYR A 204 10.99 10.54 6.42
C TYR A 204 10.25 9.25 6.03
N GLU A 205 9.97 8.38 7.00
CA GLU A 205 9.23 7.15 6.73
C GLU A 205 7.89 7.16 7.44
N VAL A 206 6.86 6.72 6.73
CA VAL A 206 5.51 6.58 7.29
C VAL A 206 4.77 5.48 6.55
N VAL A 207 3.93 4.77 7.29
CA VAL A 207 3.11 3.70 6.74
C VAL A 207 2.17 4.19 5.63
N ASP A 208 1.97 3.33 4.64
CA ASP A 208 1.02 3.58 3.55
C ASP A 208 -0.45 3.39 3.98
N PRO A 209 -1.39 4.17 3.43
CA PRO A 209 -2.81 4.07 3.77
C PRO A 209 -3.43 2.73 3.38
N VAL A 210 -4.62 2.46 3.90
CA VAL A 210 -5.28 1.14 3.79
C VAL A 210 -6.53 1.18 2.91
N LEU A 211 -6.63 0.25 1.96
CA LEU A 211 -7.88 -0.06 1.27
C LEU A 211 -8.53 -1.29 1.92
N LEU A 212 -9.74 -1.12 2.46
CA LEU A 212 -10.56 -2.17 3.03
C LEU A 212 -11.52 -2.70 1.96
N ILE A 213 -11.30 -3.93 1.49
CA ILE A 213 -11.95 -4.48 0.30
C ILE A 213 -12.96 -5.54 0.72
N VAL A 214 -14.23 -5.25 0.42
CA VAL A 214 -15.35 -6.15 0.71
C VAL A 214 -15.35 -7.36 -0.23
N GLY A 215 -16.14 -8.38 0.11
CA GLY A 215 -16.29 -9.59 -0.69
C GLY A 215 -17.64 -9.66 -1.41
N LEU A 216 -18.14 -10.90 -1.51
CA LEU A 216 -19.43 -11.23 -2.13
C LEU A 216 -20.55 -10.24 -1.74
N GLY A 217 -21.23 -9.69 -2.74
CA GLY A 217 -22.38 -8.80 -2.54
C GLY A 217 -22.04 -7.34 -2.22
N GLY A 218 -20.77 -7.00 -2.01
CA GLY A 218 -20.30 -5.60 -2.03
C GLY A 218 -20.64 -4.76 -0.79
N ASP A 219 -21.20 -5.36 0.26
CA ASP A 219 -21.71 -4.63 1.41
C ASP A 219 -20.58 -4.09 2.32
N PRO A 220 -20.45 -2.74 2.48
CA PRO A 220 -19.45 -2.15 3.37
C PRO A 220 -19.67 -2.47 4.85
N THR A 221 -20.86 -2.94 5.27
CA THR A 221 -21.14 -3.29 6.67
C THR A 221 -20.19 -4.35 7.19
N VAL A 222 -19.64 -5.21 6.32
CA VAL A 222 -18.63 -6.21 6.72
C VAL A 222 -17.38 -5.57 7.32
N MET A 223 -17.01 -4.36 6.87
CA MET A 223 -15.85 -3.59 7.35
C MET A 223 -16.21 -2.50 8.38
N THR A 224 -17.42 -1.95 8.33
CA THR A 224 -17.85 -0.86 9.25
C THR A 224 -18.52 -1.35 10.52
N ASN A 225 -18.96 -2.61 10.58
CA ASN A 225 -19.63 -3.13 11.76
C ASN A 225 -18.71 -3.02 13.00
N VAL A 226 -19.26 -2.59 14.13
CA VAL A 226 -18.53 -2.47 15.41
C VAL A 226 -17.88 -3.78 15.86
N LYS A 227 -18.37 -4.91 15.34
CA LYS A 227 -17.76 -6.22 15.53
C LYS A 227 -16.51 -6.39 14.67
N SER A 228 -16.45 -5.97 13.41
CA SER A 228 -15.23 -6.21 12.61
C SER A 228 -14.08 -5.32 13.03
N ASP A 229 -14.40 -4.19 13.68
CA ASP A 229 -13.45 -3.30 14.35
C ASP A 229 -12.41 -2.64 13.42
N TYR A 230 -12.46 -2.81 12.10
CA TYR A 230 -11.47 -2.19 11.22
C TYR A 230 -11.51 -0.66 11.29
N VAL A 231 -12.70 -0.06 11.25
CA VAL A 231 -12.86 1.39 11.34
C VAL A 231 -12.27 1.95 12.64
N ARG A 232 -12.66 1.38 13.79
CA ARG A 232 -12.16 1.82 15.09
C ARG A 232 -10.66 1.54 15.23
N LEU A 233 -10.17 0.42 14.69
CA LEU A 233 -8.75 0.12 14.65
C LEU A 233 -7.95 1.12 13.81
N MET A 234 -8.36 1.43 12.58
CA MET A 234 -7.69 2.44 11.76
C MET A 234 -7.68 3.80 12.46
N ASN A 235 -8.80 4.19 13.06
CA ASN A 235 -8.91 5.44 13.83
C ASN A 235 -7.98 5.45 15.06
N ASN A 236 -7.78 4.30 15.72
CA ASN A 236 -6.88 4.14 16.86
C ASN A 236 -5.40 4.12 16.46
N LEU A 237 -5.09 3.62 15.25
CA LEU A 237 -3.75 3.65 14.67
C LEU A 237 -3.42 5.03 14.07
N GLY A 238 -4.43 5.84 13.79
CA GLY A 238 -4.28 7.14 13.13
C GLY A 238 -4.13 7.04 11.62
N LEU A 239 -4.52 5.93 11.00
CA LEU A 239 -4.29 5.66 9.59
C LEU A 239 -5.43 6.18 8.71
N PRO A 240 -5.12 6.81 7.56
CA PRO A 240 -6.09 7.01 6.51
C PRO A 240 -6.49 5.66 5.91
N TYR A 241 -7.79 5.47 5.69
CA TYR A 241 -8.32 4.30 5.04
C TYR A 241 -9.52 4.64 4.16
N GLN A 242 -9.77 3.78 3.18
CA GLN A 242 -10.95 3.86 2.33
C GLN A 242 -11.57 2.47 2.19
N ILE A 243 -12.90 2.40 2.31
CA ILE A 243 -13.64 1.16 2.07
C ILE A 243 -14.01 1.10 0.60
N VAL A 244 -13.63 0.01 -0.05
CA VAL A 244 -14.00 -0.28 -1.43
C VAL A 244 -15.22 -1.18 -1.41
N SER A 245 -16.40 -0.58 -1.53
CA SER A 245 -17.67 -1.27 -1.75
C SER A 245 -18.04 -1.29 -3.22
N HIS A 246 -18.92 -2.22 -3.61
CA HIS A 246 -19.50 -2.25 -4.94
C HIS A 246 -20.98 -2.60 -4.83
N ASN A 247 -21.76 -2.34 -5.89
CA ASN A 247 -23.13 -2.83 -5.96
C ASN A 247 -23.10 -4.37 -6.07
N SER A 248 -24.14 -5.03 -5.55
CA SER A 248 -24.29 -6.47 -5.69
C SER A 248 -24.52 -6.89 -7.15
N SER A 249 -24.92 -5.96 -8.01
CA SER A 249 -25.16 -6.17 -9.44
C SER A 249 -23.95 -5.75 -10.25
N ALA A 250 -22.87 -6.53 -10.22
CA ALA A 250 -22.01 -6.58 -11.38
C ALA A 250 -22.94 -6.80 -12.60
N GLN A 251 -22.95 -5.90 -13.59
CA GLN A 251 -23.91 -5.93 -14.71
C GLN A 251 -23.57 -7.07 -15.69
N ILE A 252 -23.54 -8.29 -15.18
CA ILE A 252 -23.13 -9.49 -15.88
C ILE A 252 -24.35 -10.40 -15.93
N ASP A 253 -24.86 -10.66 -17.14
CA ASP A 253 -26.15 -11.35 -17.30
C ASP A 253 -26.07 -12.88 -17.10
N SER A 254 -24.87 -13.49 -17.05
CA SER A 254 -24.68 -14.94 -16.88
C SER A 254 -23.25 -15.37 -16.53
N CYS A 255 -23.08 -16.60 -16.01
CA CYS A 255 -21.76 -17.22 -15.87
C CYS A 255 -21.12 -17.42 -17.26
N ILE A 256 -20.00 -16.75 -17.52
CA ILE A 256 -19.21 -16.97 -18.73
C ILE A 256 -18.25 -18.13 -18.45
N ALA A 257 -18.39 -19.23 -19.18
CA ALA A 257 -17.52 -20.39 -19.02
C ALA A 257 -16.03 -20.00 -19.19
N GLY A 258 -15.22 -20.25 -18.16
CA GLY A 258 -13.79 -19.93 -18.13
C GLY A 258 -13.45 -18.43 -18.01
N GLY A 259 -14.46 -17.57 -17.81
CA GLY A 259 -14.29 -16.15 -17.53
C GLY A 259 -14.33 -15.85 -16.03
N THR A 260 -13.82 -14.68 -15.64
CA THR A 260 -13.92 -14.14 -14.27
C THR A 260 -14.45 -12.70 -14.26
N PRO A 261 -15.62 -12.43 -14.89
CA PRO A 261 -16.07 -11.07 -15.16
C PRO A 261 -16.32 -10.25 -13.89
N SER A 262 -16.81 -10.84 -12.80
CA SER A 262 -17.07 -10.10 -11.56
C SER A 262 -15.78 -9.73 -10.83
N ILE A 263 -14.78 -10.64 -10.84
CA ILE A 263 -13.44 -10.34 -10.29
C ILE A 263 -12.79 -9.19 -11.05
N ILE A 264 -12.92 -9.17 -12.38
CA ILE A 264 -12.41 -8.09 -13.23
C ILE A 264 -13.13 -6.77 -12.96
N GLU A 265 -14.47 -6.79 -12.90
CA GLU A 265 -15.29 -5.59 -12.66
C GLU A 265 -14.97 -4.97 -11.29
N HIS A 266 -14.97 -5.76 -10.23
CA HIS A 266 -14.66 -5.26 -8.89
C HIS A 266 -13.18 -4.88 -8.74
N GLY A 267 -12.28 -5.60 -9.41
CA GLY A 267 -10.89 -5.22 -9.53
C GLY A 267 -10.68 -3.84 -10.18
N ARG A 268 -11.49 -3.49 -11.21
CA ARG A 268 -11.50 -2.13 -11.79
C ARG A 268 -12.05 -1.10 -10.83
N ASN A 269 -13.05 -1.45 -10.02
CA ASN A 269 -13.55 -0.57 -8.97
C ASN A 269 -12.46 -0.26 -7.93
N ILE A 270 -11.72 -1.28 -7.46
CA ILE A 270 -10.56 -1.10 -6.57
C ILE A 270 -9.54 -0.15 -7.21
N ARG A 271 -9.23 -0.35 -8.50
CA ARG A 271 -8.31 0.52 -9.26
C ARG A 271 -8.75 1.99 -9.26
N ASN A 272 -10.03 2.25 -9.52
CA ASN A 272 -10.54 3.62 -9.57
C ASN A 272 -10.49 4.29 -8.20
N VAL A 273 -10.92 3.58 -7.15
CA VAL A 273 -10.87 4.09 -5.78
C VAL A 273 -9.42 4.31 -5.33
N ALA A 274 -8.49 3.43 -5.70
CA ALA A 274 -7.07 3.59 -5.37
C ALA A 274 -6.46 4.85 -6.00
N VAL A 275 -6.83 5.19 -7.25
CA VAL A 275 -6.37 6.42 -7.91
C VAL A 275 -6.94 7.67 -7.23
N GLU A 276 -8.25 7.70 -6.95
CA GLU A 276 -8.88 8.84 -6.27
C GLU A 276 -8.30 9.04 -4.86
N PHE A 277 -8.09 7.93 -4.13
CA PHE A 277 -7.53 7.97 -2.79
C PHE A 277 -6.05 8.38 -2.81
N SER A 278 -5.30 7.96 -3.83
CA SER A 278 -3.93 8.39 -4.10
C SER A 278 -3.83 9.89 -4.32
N ASP A 279 -4.68 10.45 -5.18
CA ASP A 279 -4.66 11.88 -5.48
C ASP A 279 -5.09 12.73 -4.28
N THR A 280 -5.98 12.21 -3.43
CA THR A 280 -6.46 12.86 -2.19
C THR A 280 -5.39 12.89 -1.11
N LEU A 281 -4.67 11.78 -0.92
CA LEU A 281 -3.65 11.65 0.12
C LEU A 281 -2.23 12.00 -0.33
N LYS A 282 -2.03 12.23 -1.63
CA LYS A 282 -0.73 12.43 -2.28
C LYS A 282 0.22 11.28 -1.98
N THR A 283 -0.21 10.07 -2.33
CA THR A 283 0.57 8.84 -2.11
C THR A 283 0.37 7.84 -3.21
N ASN A 284 1.43 7.18 -3.65
CA ASN A 284 1.36 6.18 -4.71
C ASN A 284 1.38 4.73 -4.21
N LYS A 285 1.33 4.48 -2.89
CA LYS A 285 1.41 3.14 -2.31
C LYS A 285 0.26 2.88 -1.35
N PHE A 286 -0.19 1.63 -1.30
CA PHE A 286 -1.31 1.20 -0.45
C PHE A 286 -1.06 -0.17 0.19
N ASN A 287 -1.70 -0.40 1.32
CA ASN A 287 -1.89 -1.71 1.92
C ASN A 287 -3.34 -2.16 1.68
N LEU A 288 -3.54 -3.41 1.28
CA LEU A 288 -4.86 -3.96 1.00
C LEU A 288 -5.27 -4.95 2.09
N ILE A 289 -6.50 -4.80 2.58
CA ILE A 289 -7.11 -5.77 3.50
C ILE A 289 -8.43 -6.20 2.89
N ALA A 290 -8.47 -7.46 2.48
CA ALA A 290 -9.57 -8.00 1.71
C ALA A 290 -10.26 -9.14 2.46
N HIS A 291 -11.57 -9.25 2.27
CA HIS A 291 -12.38 -10.32 2.83
C HIS A 291 -13.06 -11.14 1.73
N SER A 292 -13.10 -12.46 1.92
CA SER A 292 -13.78 -13.41 1.04
C SER A 292 -13.35 -13.21 -0.43
N LYS A 293 -14.29 -13.10 -1.36
CA LYS A 293 -14.03 -12.82 -2.79
C LYS A 293 -13.14 -11.59 -3.04
N GLY A 294 -13.19 -10.58 -2.16
CA GLY A 294 -12.40 -9.35 -2.31
C GLY A 294 -10.89 -9.60 -2.42
N GLY A 295 -10.39 -10.72 -1.90
CA GLY A 295 -8.99 -11.09 -2.06
C GLY A 295 -8.63 -11.52 -3.49
N LEU A 296 -9.56 -12.12 -4.23
CA LEU A 296 -9.40 -12.41 -5.66
C LEU A 296 -9.47 -11.10 -6.47
N ASP A 297 -10.43 -10.23 -6.15
CA ASP A 297 -10.57 -8.90 -6.76
C ASP A 297 -9.29 -8.07 -6.59
N SER A 298 -8.70 -8.11 -5.38
CA SER A 298 -7.42 -7.48 -5.05
C SER A 298 -6.26 -8.04 -5.87
N ARG A 299 -6.22 -9.36 -6.07
CA ARG A 299 -5.17 -10.03 -6.87
C ARG A 299 -5.25 -9.64 -8.33
N TRP A 300 -6.46 -9.51 -8.88
CA TRP A 300 -6.65 -9.00 -10.23
C TRP A 300 -6.14 -7.56 -10.32
N PHE A 301 -6.55 -6.70 -9.39
CA PHE A 301 -6.12 -5.30 -9.33
C PHE A 301 -4.59 -5.18 -9.29
N ILE A 302 -3.93 -5.91 -8.39
CA ILE A 302 -2.48 -5.98 -8.27
C ILE A 302 -1.83 -6.38 -9.60
N ASN A 303 -2.32 -7.44 -10.25
CA ASN A 303 -1.75 -7.89 -11.51
C ASN A 303 -1.99 -6.87 -12.64
N ASN A 304 -3.16 -6.22 -12.66
CA ASN A 304 -3.47 -5.19 -13.64
C ASN A 304 -2.56 -3.97 -13.51
N ILE A 305 -2.35 -3.42 -12.31
CA ILE A 305 -1.46 -2.24 -12.16
C ILE A 305 0.02 -2.55 -12.40
N ASN A 306 0.44 -3.81 -12.28
CA ASN A 306 1.80 -4.22 -12.64
C ASN A 306 1.96 -4.43 -14.16
N ALA A 307 0.89 -4.84 -14.85
CA ALA A 307 0.87 -5.02 -16.30
C ALA A 307 0.63 -3.69 -17.04
N GLU A 308 -0.18 -2.81 -16.45
CA GLU A 308 -0.56 -1.49 -16.96
C GLU A 308 -0.31 -0.44 -15.86
N PRO A 309 0.97 -0.03 -15.68
CA PRO A 309 1.34 0.94 -14.65
C PRO A 309 0.58 2.26 -14.77
N LEU A 310 0.16 2.82 -13.63
CA LEU A 310 -0.61 4.06 -13.56
C LEU A 310 0.16 5.15 -12.82
N PRO A 311 0.50 6.26 -13.47
CA PRO A 311 1.06 7.41 -12.77
C PRO A 311 -0.03 8.10 -11.96
N VAL A 312 0.25 8.37 -10.68
CA VAL A 312 -0.63 9.07 -9.74
C VAL A 312 0.14 10.17 -9.01
N SER A 313 -0.57 11.19 -8.52
CA SER A 313 0.05 12.31 -7.82
C SER A 313 0.66 11.83 -6.49
N ALA A 314 1.98 11.95 -6.36
CA ALA A 314 2.74 11.53 -5.18
C ALA A 314 3.38 12.70 -4.43
N GLY A 315 3.10 13.94 -4.82
CA GLY A 315 3.44 15.13 -4.05
C GLY A 315 4.00 16.26 -4.89
N LEU A 316 4.84 17.09 -4.29
CA LEU A 316 5.41 18.29 -4.92
C LEU A 316 6.95 18.29 -4.90
N MET A 317 7.53 18.85 -5.96
CA MET A 317 8.93 19.24 -6.06
C MET A 317 8.97 20.61 -6.73
N ASP A 318 9.47 21.64 -6.04
CA ASP A 318 9.51 23.04 -6.53
C ASP A 318 8.18 23.53 -7.13
N ASN A 319 7.07 23.24 -6.44
CA ASN A 319 5.68 23.50 -6.87
C ASN A 319 5.21 22.73 -8.12
N SER A 320 6.02 21.85 -8.67
CA SER A 320 5.64 20.93 -9.74
C SER A 320 5.11 19.63 -9.14
N VAL A 321 4.07 19.07 -9.74
CA VAL A 321 3.51 17.79 -9.30
C VAL A 321 4.46 16.66 -9.64
N VAL A 322 4.84 15.89 -8.63
CA VAL A 322 5.54 14.61 -8.78
C VAL A 322 4.52 13.52 -9.02
N LYS A 323 4.71 12.71 -10.07
CA LYS A 323 3.89 11.53 -10.32
C LYS A 323 4.73 10.27 -10.22
N ASN A 324 4.25 9.32 -9.40
CA ASN A 324 4.85 8.00 -9.27
C ASN A 324 3.86 6.93 -9.67
N THR A 325 4.37 5.77 -10.03
CA THR A 325 3.53 4.61 -10.36
C THR A 325 2.78 4.12 -9.12
N LEU A 326 1.47 3.94 -9.26
CA LEU A 326 0.59 3.33 -8.27
C LEU A 326 1.08 1.91 -7.96
N ALA A 327 1.23 1.61 -6.68
CA ALA A 327 1.76 0.34 -6.20
C ALA A 327 1.04 -0.15 -4.93
N VAL A 328 1.19 -1.44 -4.67
CA VAL A 328 0.66 -2.11 -3.48
C VAL A 328 1.83 -2.68 -2.69
N ASN A 329 1.93 -2.31 -1.42
CA ASN A 329 2.98 -2.80 -0.53
C ASN A 329 2.61 -4.18 0.05
N SER A 330 1.35 -4.34 0.47
CA SER A 330 0.87 -5.57 1.08
C SER A 330 -0.57 -5.94 0.71
N LEU A 331 -0.86 -7.24 0.82
CA LEU A 331 -2.20 -7.80 0.76
C LEU A 331 -2.42 -8.71 1.99
N VAL A 332 -3.55 -8.50 2.67
CA VAL A 332 -4.07 -9.39 3.71
C VAL A 332 -5.39 -9.94 3.22
N THR A 333 -5.56 -11.26 3.21
CA THR A 333 -6.83 -11.89 2.86
C THR A 333 -7.44 -12.62 4.05
N HIS A 334 -8.76 -12.51 4.17
CA HIS A 334 -9.54 -13.21 5.18
C HIS A 334 -10.50 -14.16 4.50
N SER A 335 -10.29 -15.46 4.72
CA SER A 335 -11.11 -16.53 4.17
C SER A 335 -11.33 -16.39 2.66
N THR A 336 -10.34 -15.90 1.93
CA THR A 336 -10.47 -15.72 0.47
C THR A 336 -10.41 -17.09 -0.21
N PRO A 337 -11.42 -17.47 -1.01
CA PRO A 337 -11.41 -18.74 -1.74
C PRO A 337 -10.44 -18.68 -2.93
N ASN A 338 -9.13 -18.72 -2.69
CA ASN A 338 -8.13 -18.58 -3.74
C ASN A 338 -8.27 -19.68 -4.81
N TYR A 339 -8.69 -20.88 -4.43
CA TYR A 339 -8.97 -21.98 -5.35
C TYR A 339 -10.47 -22.27 -5.50
N GLY A 340 -11.30 -21.26 -5.21
CA GLY A 340 -12.76 -21.36 -5.24
C GLY A 340 -13.35 -22.07 -4.04
N THR A 341 -14.63 -22.36 -4.12
CA THR A 341 -15.39 -23.08 -3.09
C THR A 341 -16.40 -24.04 -3.70
N VAL A 342 -16.49 -25.22 -3.10
CA VAL A 342 -17.48 -26.26 -3.44
C VAL A 342 -18.91 -25.79 -3.19
N VAL A 343 -19.11 -24.78 -2.33
CA VAL A 343 -20.42 -24.14 -2.15
C VAL A 343 -20.87 -23.47 -3.44
N ALA A 344 -19.96 -22.79 -4.16
CA ALA A 344 -20.27 -22.16 -5.43
C ALA A 344 -20.63 -23.21 -6.50
N ASP A 345 -19.84 -24.29 -6.59
CA ASP A 345 -20.15 -25.42 -7.48
C ASP A 345 -21.53 -26.02 -7.15
N ALA A 346 -21.83 -26.23 -5.87
CA ALA A 346 -23.11 -26.79 -5.43
C ALA A 346 -24.30 -25.87 -5.72
N ILE A 347 -24.11 -24.54 -5.68
CA ILE A 347 -25.15 -23.55 -6.03
C ILE A 347 -25.38 -23.54 -7.53
N ASP A 348 -24.32 -23.51 -8.35
CA ASP A 348 -24.41 -23.56 -9.83
C ASP A 348 -25.19 -24.80 -10.29
N TYR A 349 -25.06 -25.91 -9.56
CA TYR A 349 -25.69 -27.19 -9.89
C TYR A 349 -27.03 -27.45 -9.18
N ASN A 350 -27.65 -26.40 -8.63
CA ASN A 350 -28.95 -26.45 -7.95
C ASN A 350 -29.03 -27.46 -6.79
N GLN A 351 -27.89 -27.90 -6.24
CA GLN A 351 -27.83 -28.93 -5.18
C GLN A 351 -28.22 -28.37 -3.81
N ILE A 352 -27.88 -27.11 -3.57
CA ILE A 352 -28.24 -26.37 -2.34
C ILE A 352 -29.02 -25.09 -2.65
N PHE A 353 -29.18 -24.73 -3.93
CA PHE A 353 -29.81 -23.50 -4.39
C PHE A 353 -31.22 -23.28 -3.81
N HIS A 354 -32.05 -24.32 -3.71
CA HIS A 354 -33.39 -24.25 -3.10
C HIS A 354 -33.38 -23.78 -1.63
N GLU A 355 -32.27 -23.96 -0.93
CA GLU A 355 -32.07 -23.54 0.46
C GLU A 355 -31.53 -22.10 0.56
N PHE A 356 -31.01 -21.55 -0.55
CA PHE A 356 -30.49 -20.17 -0.69
C PHE A 356 -31.48 -19.20 -1.38
N VAL A 357 -32.64 -19.66 -1.85
CA VAL A 357 -33.62 -18.88 -2.67
C VAL A 357 -34.16 -17.62 -1.98
N ASN A 358 -34.03 -17.49 -0.66
CA ASN A 358 -34.45 -16.29 0.07
C ASN A 358 -33.42 -15.13 0.01
N ILE A 359 -32.21 -15.37 -0.49
CA ILE A 359 -31.22 -14.31 -0.70
C ILE A 359 -31.42 -13.78 -2.13
N ALA A 360 -31.40 -12.46 -2.36
CA ALA A 360 -31.68 -11.84 -3.67
C ALA A 360 -30.81 -12.43 -4.81
N VAL A 361 -31.33 -13.49 -5.45
CA VAL A 361 -30.56 -14.51 -6.17
C VAL A 361 -29.83 -13.95 -7.38
N LYS A 362 -30.42 -12.99 -8.10
CA LYS A 362 -29.91 -12.58 -9.42
C LYS A 362 -28.58 -11.80 -9.38
N ALA A 363 -28.30 -11.10 -8.29
CA ALA A 363 -27.09 -10.30 -8.10
C ALA A 363 -25.92 -11.12 -7.55
N ILE A 364 -26.22 -12.14 -6.72
CA ILE A 364 -25.23 -13.02 -6.10
C ILE A 364 -24.70 -14.08 -7.08
N LEU A 365 -25.51 -14.45 -8.08
CA LEU A 365 -25.16 -15.51 -9.02
C LEU A 365 -23.84 -15.25 -9.77
N THR A 366 -23.54 -14.00 -10.15
CA THR A 366 -22.35 -13.67 -10.94
C THR A 366 -21.07 -13.78 -10.13
N ASP A 367 -21.06 -13.24 -8.92
CA ASP A 367 -19.96 -13.44 -7.98
C ASP A 367 -19.75 -14.93 -7.69
N ILE A 368 -20.83 -15.71 -7.56
CA ILE A 368 -20.74 -17.17 -7.36
C ILE A 368 -20.08 -17.87 -8.56
N CYS A 369 -20.35 -17.44 -9.79
CA CYS A 369 -19.72 -18.05 -10.98
C CYS A 369 -18.19 -18.02 -10.91
N ASP A 370 -17.63 -16.91 -10.45
CA ASP A 370 -16.18 -16.69 -10.36
C ASP A 370 -15.55 -17.43 -9.18
N LEU A 371 -16.37 -17.86 -8.23
CA LEU A 371 -15.97 -18.60 -7.03
C LEU A 371 -15.98 -20.11 -7.22
N LYS A 372 -16.39 -20.61 -8.40
CA LYS A 372 -16.30 -22.05 -8.72
C LYS A 372 -14.86 -22.55 -8.64
N THR A 373 -14.70 -23.79 -8.23
CA THR A 373 -13.37 -24.37 -7.95
C THR A 373 -12.46 -24.35 -9.19
N ASP A 374 -12.99 -24.72 -10.35
CA ASP A 374 -12.26 -24.69 -11.62
C ASP A 374 -11.83 -23.27 -12.03
N THR A 375 -12.75 -22.32 -11.91
CA THR A 375 -12.65 -20.95 -12.39
C THR A 375 -11.66 -20.15 -11.54
N ALA A 376 -11.83 -20.19 -10.22
CA ALA A 376 -10.93 -19.53 -9.28
C ALA A 376 -9.54 -20.18 -9.24
N THR A 377 -9.43 -21.50 -9.43
CA THR A 377 -8.12 -22.17 -9.54
C THR A 377 -7.36 -21.68 -10.77
N GLU A 378 -8.02 -21.62 -11.93
CA GLU A 378 -7.39 -21.12 -13.15
C GLU A 378 -7.06 -19.63 -13.06
N PHE A 379 -7.95 -18.83 -12.46
CA PHE A 379 -7.66 -17.44 -12.11
C PHE A 379 -6.39 -17.34 -11.26
N SER A 380 -6.31 -18.14 -10.20
CA SER A 380 -5.19 -18.14 -9.27
C SER A 380 -3.88 -18.51 -9.91
N ARG A 381 -3.91 -19.45 -10.86
CA ARG A 381 -2.74 -19.86 -11.64
C ARG A 381 -2.20 -18.70 -12.49
N ARG A 382 -3.09 -17.88 -13.05
CA ARG A 382 -2.74 -16.75 -13.93
C ARG A 382 -2.38 -15.47 -13.16
N HIS A 383 -2.94 -15.27 -11.97
CA HIS A 383 -2.80 -14.04 -11.18
C HIS A 383 -2.06 -14.29 -9.87
N GLN A 384 -0.83 -14.78 -9.96
CA GLN A 384 0.03 -14.95 -8.79
C GLN A 384 0.35 -13.59 -8.16
N ILE A 385 0.62 -13.57 -6.86
CA ILE A 385 1.10 -12.36 -6.20
C ILE A 385 2.56 -12.11 -6.63
N PRO A 386 2.90 -10.92 -7.14
CA PRO A 386 4.28 -10.54 -7.43
C PRO A 386 5.17 -10.65 -6.18
N LYS A 387 6.42 -11.11 -6.35
CA LYS A 387 7.37 -11.40 -5.24
C LYS A 387 7.60 -10.21 -4.29
N GLY A 388 7.54 -8.98 -4.80
CA GLY A 388 7.73 -7.76 -4.02
C GLY A 388 6.62 -7.50 -3.00
N ILE A 389 5.41 -8.03 -3.22
CA ILE A 389 4.25 -7.76 -2.37
C ILE A 389 4.27 -8.68 -1.16
N LYS A 390 4.04 -8.10 0.01
CA LYS A 390 3.90 -8.85 1.26
C LYS A 390 2.49 -9.45 1.32
N TYR A 391 2.36 -10.78 1.33
CA TYR A 391 1.05 -11.47 1.32
C TYR A 391 0.85 -12.32 2.57
N LEU A 392 -0.19 -12.00 3.35
CA LEU A 392 -0.71 -12.78 4.46
C LEU A 392 -2.09 -13.32 4.13
N ALA A 393 -2.25 -14.63 4.25
CA ALA A 393 -3.53 -15.31 4.10
C ALA A 393 -4.02 -15.83 5.44
N ILE A 394 -5.25 -15.48 5.81
CA ILE A 394 -5.88 -15.91 7.05
C ILE A 394 -7.09 -16.79 6.68
N GLY A 395 -7.05 -18.04 7.12
CA GLY A 395 -8.18 -18.97 7.01
C GLY A 395 -8.80 -19.27 8.37
N ALA A 396 -9.98 -19.85 8.35
CA ALA A 396 -10.71 -20.24 9.54
C ALA A 396 -11.25 -21.66 9.45
N ASN A 397 -11.46 -22.28 10.62
CA ASN A 397 -12.14 -23.56 10.77
C ASN A 397 -13.32 -23.39 11.74
N ILE A 398 -14.53 -23.69 11.26
CA ILE A 398 -15.77 -23.52 12.04
C ILE A 398 -15.96 -24.62 13.08
N ASP A 399 -15.42 -25.81 12.86
CA ASP A 399 -15.50 -26.96 13.77
C ASP A 399 -14.40 -26.83 14.83
N ALA A 400 -14.70 -26.08 15.89
CA ALA A 400 -13.75 -25.63 16.90
C ALA A 400 -13.27 -26.77 17.79
N ASP A 401 -14.14 -27.73 18.09
CA ASP A 401 -13.85 -28.88 18.94
C ASP A 401 -13.48 -30.15 18.16
N LEU A 402 -13.51 -30.08 16.82
CA LEU A 402 -13.14 -31.15 15.88
C LEU A 402 -14.05 -32.40 16.01
N ASP A 403 -15.31 -32.21 16.39
CA ASP A 403 -16.29 -33.29 16.51
C ASP A 403 -16.94 -33.67 15.16
N GLY A 404 -16.64 -32.91 14.10
CA GLY A 404 -17.14 -33.12 12.75
C GLY A 404 -18.55 -32.57 12.54
N ARG A 405 -19.04 -31.65 13.37
CA ARG A 405 -20.34 -30.98 13.29
C ARG A 405 -20.19 -29.47 13.41
N VAL A 406 -21.31 -28.76 13.21
CA VAL A 406 -21.40 -27.32 13.45
C VAL A 406 -22.54 -27.08 14.43
N ASP A 407 -22.21 -26.68 15.64
CA ASP A 407 -23.18 -26.39 16.68
C ASP A 407 -23.69 -24.93 16.65
N SER A 408 -24.57 -24.59 17.59
CA SER A 408 -25.14 -23.23 17.68
C SER A 408 -24.16 -22.15 18.12
N VAL A 409 -23.09 -22.54 18.82
CA VAL A 409 -22.02 -21.65 19.27
C VAL A 409 -21.05 -21.39 18.11
N GLU A 410 -20.71 -22.42 17.36
CA GLU A 410 -19.87 -22.38 16.16
C GLU A 410 -20.51 -21.61 15.01
N ASN A 411 -21.82 -21.77 14.83
CA ASN A 411 -22.55 -21.01 13.82
C ASN A 411 -22.86 -19.55 14.22
N ARG A 412 -22.50 -19.12 15.43
CA ARG A 412 -22.84 -17.78 15.90
C ARG A 412 -22.16 -16.72 15.02
N HIS A 413 -22.96 -15.77 14.52
CA HIS A 413 -22.51 -14.69 13.63
C HIS A 413 -21.97 -15.17 12.27
N ASN A 414 -22.22 -16.42 11.90
CA ASN A 414 -21.90 -16.89 10.56
C ASN A 414 -22.70 -16.12 9.51
N GLN A 415 -22.11 -15.93 8.31
CA GLN A 415 -22.81 -15.38 7.16
C GLN A 415 -23.99 -16.26 6.72
N ILE A 416 -23.94 -17.55 7.07
CA ILE A 416 -25.07 -18.47 6.98
C ILE A 416 -25.74 -18.56 8.38
N PRO A 417 -26.76 -17.73 8.69
CA PRO A 417 -27.33 -17.67 10.03
C PRO A 417 -28.07 -18.95 10.45
N SER A 418 -28.45 -19.79 9.48
CA SER A 418 -29.09 -21.09 9.74
C SER A 418 -28.02 -22.14 10.09
N THR A 419 -28.01 -22.64 11.33
CA THR A 419 -27.10 -23.71 11.77
C THR A 419 -27.24 -24.97 10.92
N ILE A 420 -28.46 -25.30 10.50
CA ILE A 420 -28.72 -26.44 9.63
C ILE A 420 -28.04 -26.24 8.27
N LEU A 421 -28.20 -25.07 7.66
CA LEU A 421 -27.61 -24.78 6.35
C LEU A 421 -26.08 -24.70 6.46
N SER A 422 -25.55 -24.06 7.51
CA SER A 422 -24.11 -24.00 7.76
C SER A 422 -23.50 -25.38 8.00
N THR A 423 -24.17 -26.26 8.74
CA THR A 423 -23.72 -27.65 8.92
C THR A 423 -23.67 -28.36 7.56
N LYS A 424 -24.69 -28.19 6.72
CA LYS A 424 -24.70 -28.79 5.37
C LYS A 424 -23.57 -28.27 4.50
N THR A 425 -23.31 -26.96 4.47
CA THR A 425 -22.22 -26.40 3.67
C THR A 425 -20.85 -26.82 4.22
N PHE A 426 -20.69 -26.84 5.54
CA PHE A 426 -19.50 -27.36 6.22
C PHE A 426 -19.21 -28.81 5.82
N LEU A 427 -20.19 -29.72 5.99
CA LEU A 427 -20.03 -31.12 5.62
C LEU A 427 -19.73 -31.27 4.12
N LYS A 428 -20.35 -30.43 3.29
CA LYS A 428 -20.10 -30.45 1.86
C LYS A 428 -18.67 -30.09 1.50
N ILE A 429 -18.14 -28.98 2.04
CA ILE A 429 -16.76 -28.57 1.79
C ILE A 429 -15.78 -29.58 2.40
N ARG A 430 -16.11 -30.12 3.58
CA ARG A 430 -15.29 -31.11 4.28
C ARG A 430 -15.12 -32.37 3.44
N ASP A 431 -16.21 -32.89 2.88
CA ASP A 431 -16.24 -34.22 2.27
C ASP A 431 -16.11 -34.22 0.74
N VAL A 432 -16.33 -33.07 0.09
CA VAL A 432 -16.28 -32.94 -1.38
C VAL A 432 -15.16 -32.00 -1.79
N LYS A 433 -14.39 -32.42 -2.80
CA LYS A 433 -13.28 -31.67 -3.38
C LYS A 433 -13.76 -30.69 -4.44
N GLU A 434 -14.56 -31.20 -5.36
CA GLU A 434 -15.07 -30.53 -6.55
C GLU A 434 -16.27 -31.32 -7.08
N TYR A 435 -16.93 -30.78 -8.10
CA TYR A 435 -18.00 -31.45 -8.82
C TYR A 435 -17.62 -31.58 -10.29
N ILE A 436 -17.90 -32.75 -10.86
CA ILE A 436 -17.68 -33.04 -12.29
C ILE A 436 -19.01 -33.25 -13.01
N VAL A 437 -19.08 -32.82 -14.26
CA VAL A 437 -20.21 -33.08 -15.16
C VAL A 437 -20.06 -34.49 -15.74
N GLU A 438 -21.05 -35.35 -15.55
CA GLU A 438 -21.18 -36.52 -16.42
C GLU A 438 -21.76 -36.11 -17.77
N GLU A 439 -21.34 -36.75 -18.86
CA GLU A 439 -21.96 -36.63 -20.19
C GLU A 439 -23.44 -37.10 -20.24
N LYS A 440 -24.02 -37.44 -19.09
CA LYS A 440 -25.42 -37.79 -18.95
C LYS A 440 -26.21 -36.55 -18.59
N TYR A 441 -27.33 -36.35 -19.28
CA TYR A 441 -28.29 -35.33 -18.93
C TYR A 441 -29.53 -35.95 -18.29
N ALA A 442 -29.97 -35.38 -17.18
CA ALA A 442 -31.25 -35.70 -16.55
C ALA A 442 -32.36 -34.83 -17.16
N VAL A 443 -33.53 -35.45 -17.34
CA VAL A 443 -34.72 -34.76 -17.83
C VAL A 443 -35.49 -34.23 -16.62
N LEU A 444 -35.45 -32.91 -16.40
CA LEU A 444 -36.22 -32.27 -15.34
C LEU A 444 -37.66 -32.07 -15.82
N TYR A 445 -38.57 -32.90 -15.32
CA TYR A 445 -40.00 -32.76 -15.57
C TYR A 445 -40.59 -31.70 -14.65
N TRP A 446 -40.63 -30.45 -15.12
CA TRP A 446 -41.47 -29.42 -14.52
C TRP A 446 -42.86 -29.51 -15.17
N PRO A 447 -43.98 -29.58 -14.43
CA PRO A 447 -45.33 -29.79 -14.98
C PRO A 447 -45.80 -28.78 -16.04
N GLN A 448 -45.04 -27.71 -16.27
CA GLN A 448 -45.39 -26.57 -17.13
C GLN A 448 -44.34 -26.30 -18.23
N GLN A 449 -43.21 -27.01 -18.29
CA GLN A 449 -42.20 -26.87 -19.36
C GLN A 449 -42.28 -28.04 -20.34
N ASN A 450 -42.57 -27.73 -21.60
CA ASN A 450 -42.52 -28.66 -22.71
C ASN A 450 -41.75 -28.02 -23.89
N PRO A 451 -40.60 -28.56 -24.31
CA PRO A 451 -39.98 -29.81 -23.86
C PRO A 451 -39.43 -29.73 -22.42
N PRO A 452 -39.30 -30.88 -21.74
CA PRO A 452 -38.62 -30.96 -20.45
C PRO A 452 -37.21 -30.37 -20.49
N LEU A 453 -36.77 -29.77 -19.39
CA LEU A 453 -35.44 -29.18 -19.31
C LEU A 453 -34.39 -30.28 -19.12
N THR A 454 -33.49 -30.42 -20.09
CA THR A 454 -32.36 -31.34 -20.03
C THR A 454 -31.22 -30.67 -19.27
N ILE A 455 -30.93 -31.15 -18.05
CA ILE A 455 -29.85 -30.62 -17.21
C ILE A 455 -28.70 -31.64 -17.09
N PRO A 456 -27.44 -31.22 -17.16
CA PRO A 456 -26.30 -32.11 -16.90
C PRO A 456 -26.38 -32.75 -15.51
N VAL A 457 -25.93 -34.00 -15.39
CA VAL A 457 -25.79 -34.71 -14.11
C VAL A 457 -24.43 -34.37 -13.52
N TYR A 458 -24.41 -33.96 -12.26
CA TYR A 458 -23.18 -33.59 -11.55
C TYR A 458 -22.85 -34.61 -10.46
N ILE A 459 -21.61 -35.07 -10.44
CA ILE A 459 -21.11 -36.02 -9.43
C ILE A 459 -20.13 -35.31 -8.50
N PRO A 460 -20.36 -35.36 -7.17
CA PRO A 460 -19.37 -34.89 -6.22
C PRO A 460 -18.16 -35.82 -6.23
N VAL A 461 -16.98 -35.24 -6.37
CA VAL A 461 -15.71 -35.94 -6.17
C VAL A 461 -15.37 -35.85 -4.70
N ALA A 462 -15.33 -36.99 -4.00
CA ALA A 462 -15.00 -37.01 -2.58
C ALA A 462 -13.57 -36.52 -2.33
N ASN A 463 -13.34 -35.88 -1.19
CA ASN A 463 -12.00 -35.67 -0.69
C ASN A 463 -11.39 -36.99 -0.22
N ASP A 464 -10.07 -37.12 -0.35
CA ASP A 464 -9.33 -38.25 0.22
C ASP A 464 -9.39 -38.24 1.75
N GLU A 465 -9.43 -37.04 2.35
CA GLU A 465 -9.56 -36.81 3.79
C GLU A 465 -10.48 -35.60 4.09
N PRO A 466 -11.23 -35.60 5.20
CA PRO A 466 -12.03 -34.46 5.64
C PRO A 466 -11.23 -33.14 5.69
N GLN A 467 -11.72 -32.09 5.01
CA GLN A 467 -11.07 -30.77 5.02
C GLN A 467 -11.63 -29.84 6.10
N LEU A 468 -10.73 -29.18 6.84
CA LEU A 468 -11.07 -28.02 7.67
C LEU A 468 -11.61 -26.89 6.79
N ASN A 469 -12.64 -26.20 7.26
CA ASN A 469 -13.29 -25.12 6.51
C ASN A 469 -14.11 -24.22 7.42
N ASP A 470 -14.47 -23.04 6.93
CA ASP A 470 -15.21 -22.04 7.70
C ASP A 470 -16.71 -22.00 7.36
N SER A 471 -17.24 -23.10 6.83
CA SER A 471 -18.57 -23.31 6.22
C SER A 471 -18.82 -22.65 4.86
N LEU A 472 -17.89 -21.83 4.35
CA LEU A 472 -17.96 -21.24 3.00
C LEU A 472 -16.71 -21.51 2.17
N VAL A 473 -15.54 -21.67 2.78
CA VAL A 473 -14.26 -21.83 2.11
C VAL A 473 -13.43 -22.87 2.84
N SER A 474 -12.81 -23.79 2.09
CA SER A 474 -11.87 -24.74 2.68
C SER A 474 -10.59 -24.04 3.09
N LEU A 475 -9.94 -24.56 4.14
CA LEU A 475 -8.71 -23.99 4.63
C LEU A 475 -7.61 -23.96 3.55
N LYS A 476 -7.52 -25.04 2.75
CA LYS A 476 -6.60 -25.14 1.61
C LYS A 476 -6.82 -24.03 0.58
N SER A 477 -8.08 -23.63 0.34
CA SER A 477 -8.42 -22.51 -0.55
C SER A 477 -8.15 -21.15 0.10
N ALA A 478 -8.37 -21.03 1.40
CA ALA A 478 -8.09 -19.81 2.16
C ALA A 478 -6.59 -19.49 2.27
N THR A 479 -5.74 -20.51 2.37
CA THR A 479 -4.29 -20.36 2.58
C THR A 479 -3.47 -20.89 1.39
N PRO A 480 -3.37 -20.13 0.28
CA PRO A 480 -2.67 -20.59 -0.92
C PRO A 480 -1.16 -20.65 -0.68
N GLY A 481 -0.47 -21.58 -1.35
CA GLY A 481 0.98 -21.77 -1.19
C GLY A 481 1.85 -20.57 -1.61
N GLY A 482 1.27 -19.54 -2.24
CA GLY A 482 1.95 -18.29 -2.59
C GLY A 482 1.95 -17.22 -1.49
N ALA A 483 1.27 -17.44 -0.35
CA ALA A 483 1.31 -16.51 0.77
C ALA A 483 2.66 -16.59 1.49
N LYS A 484 3.24 -15.43 1.85
CA LYS A 484 4.48 -15.38 2.65
C LYS A 484 4.25 -15.92 4.06
N LYS A 485 3.05 -15.67 4.59
CA LYS A 485 2.57 -16.21 5.86
C LYS A 485 1.13 -16.66 5.68
N ALA A 486 0.81 -17.85 6.20
CA ALA A 486 -0.53 -18.38 6.28
C ALA A 486 -0.87 -18.59 7.75
N ILE A 487 -2.05 -18.15 8.17
CA ILE A 487 -2.52 -18.30 9.54
C ILE A 487 -3.87 -18.98 9.53
N ILE A 488 -4.01 -19.96 10.41
CA ILE A 488 -5.22 -20.76 10.58
C ILE A 488 -5.83 -20.35 11.91
N THR A 489 -7.13 -20.09 11.91
CA THR A 489 -7.86 -19.64 13.10
C THR A 489 -9.07 -20.54 13.35
N VAL A 490 -9.57 -20.55 14.58
CA VAL A 490 -10.88 -21.14 14.89
C VAL A 490 -11.92 -20.03 14.65
N GLY A 491 -12.81 -20.26 13.69
CA GLY A 491 -13.73 -19.26 13.15
C GLY A 491 -14.67 -19.81 12.08
N ASN A 492 -15.90 -19.32 12.04
CA ASN A 492 -16.68 -19.29 10.80
C ASN A 492 -16.24 -18.13 9.90
N HIS A 493 -16.71 -18.14 8.65
CA HIS A 493 -16.31 -17.21 7.60
C HIS A 493 -16.44 -15.73 7.99
N ALA A 494 -17.45 -15.37 8.80
CA ALA A 494 -17.66 -14.00 9.26
C ALA A 494 -16.84 -13.67 10.52
N THR A 495 -16.72 -14.63 11.45
CA THR A 495 -15.99 -14.43 12.72
C THR A 495 -14.48 -14.32 12.55
N VAL A 496 -13.92 -14.64 11.38
CA VAL A 496 -12.55 -14.23 11.05
C VAL A 496 -12.37 -12.70 11.16
N LEU A 497 -13.46 -11.93 10.99
CA LEU A 497 -13.51 -10.48 11.20
C LEU A 497 -14.09 -10.11 12.57
N TYR A 498 -15.06 -10.86 13.12
CA TYR A 498 -15.82 -10.48 14.32
C TYR A 498 -15.35 -11.20 15.60
N PRO A 499 -14.99 -10.50 16.69
CA PRO A 499 -14.71 -11.13 17.98
C PRO A 499 -15.99 -11.74 18.54
N ASN A 500 -15.87 -12.90 19.16
CA ASN A 500 -16.96 -13.45 19.96
C ASN A 500 -17.02 -12.69 21.30
N PRO A 501 -18.15 -12.01 21.63
CA PRO A 501 -18.27 -11.25 22.87
C PRO A 501 -18.30 -12.12 24.14
N TYR A 502 -18.26 -13.45 24.01
CA TYR A 502 -18.35 -14.41 25.11
C TYR A 502 -17.05 -15.18 25.40
N GLY A 503 -15.90 -14.77 24.84
CA GLY A 503 -14.57 -15.14 25.36
C GLY A 503 -14.08 -16.60 25.24
N ASP A 504 -14.94 -17.58 24.98
CA ASP A 504 -14.61 -18.96 25.37
C ASP A 504 -14.00 -19.85 24.27
N ILE A 505 -14.01 -19.47 22.98
CA ILE A 505 -13.50 -20.35 21.89
C ILE A 505 -12.95 -19.68 20.60
N TRP A 506 -13.15 -18.37 20.38
CA TRP A 506 -13.02 -17.75 19.04
C TRP A 506 -12.03 -16.58 18.93
N THR A 507 -11.10 -16.46 19.87
CA THR A 507 -10.33 -15.23 20.11
C THR A 507 -9.09 -15.04 19.24
N GLY A 508 -8.91 -15.83 18.18
CA GLY A 508 -7.65 -15.88 17.43
C GLY A 508 -7.53 -14.82 16.34
N ALA A 509 -8.50 -14.72 15.44
CA ALA A 509 -8.29 -14.06 14.15
C ALA A 509 -8.08 -12.55 14.25
N GLN A 510 -8.81 -11.84 15.11
CA GLN A 510 -8.78 -10.37 15.12
C GLN A 510 -7.51 -9.83 15.78
N GLU A 511 -7.05 -10.46 16.87
CA GLU A 511 -5.75 -10.13 17.45
C GLU A 511 -4.60 -10.53 16.53
N ILE A 512 -4.76 -11.58 15.72
CA ILE A 512 -3.81 -11.93 14.66
C ILE A 512 -3.82 -10.86 13.56
N VAL A 513 -4.99 -10.37 13.13
CA VAL A 513 -5.08 -9.28 12.15
C VAL A 513 -4.42 -8.03 12.70
N LYS A 514 -4.74 -7.67 13.94
CA LYS A 514 -4.16 -6.52 14.61
C LYS A 514 -2.65 -6.65 14.77
N LYS A 515 -2.16 -7.81 15.22
CA LYS A 515 -0.74 -8.05 15.51
C LYS A 515 0.08 -8.30 14.24
N GLU A 516 -0.34 -9.24 13.41
CA GLU A 516 0.43 -9.74 12.27
C GLU A 516 0.20 -8.91 11.01
N ALA A 517 -1.07 -8.66 10.65
CA ALA A 517 -1.37 -7.83 9.48
C ALA A 517 -1.08 -6.34 9.75
N LEU A 518 -1.50 -5.81 10.89
CA LEU A 518 -1.54 -4.36 11.11
C LEU A 518 -0.37 -3.81 11.92
N THR A 519 0.25 -4.58 12.82
CA THR A 519 1.51 -4.15 13.46
C THR A 519 2.76 -4.80 12.87
N GLY A 520 2.63 -5.94 12.18
CA GLY A 520 3.73 -6.57 11.46
C GLY A 520 3.86 -6.01 10.05
N MET A 521 2.88 -6.30 9.18
CA MET A 521 2.97 -5.97 7.75
C MET A 521 2.86 -4.47 7.41
N LEU A 522 2.29 -3.65 8.30
CA LEU A 522 2.31 -2.20 8.13
C LEU A 522 3.63 -1.59 8.61
N LYS A 523 4.20 -2.04 9.74
CA LYS A 523 5.54 -1.60 10.18
C LYS A 523 6.63 -2.02 9.22
N TRP A 524 6.43 -3.11 8.51
CA TRP A 524 7.22 -3.53 7.36
C TRP A 524 7.38 -2.49 6.23
N SER A 525 6.61 -1.39 6.22
CA SER A 525 6.78 -0.25 5.30
C SER A 525 7.61 0.91 5.89
N VAL A 526 7.92 0.88 7.20
CA VAL A 526 8.74 1.83 7.93
C VAL A 526 10.00 1.06 8.37
N GLY A 527 11.10 1.23 7.65
CA GLY A 527 12.25 0.33 7.59
C GLY A 527 12.68 -0.31 8.91
N ASN A 528 12.81 -1.65 8.90
CA ASN A 528 13.64 -2.40 9.86
C ASN A 528 13.84 -3.86 9.44
N GLU A 529 14.50 -4.09 8.29
CA GLU A 529 15.12 -5.41 8.01
C GLU A 529 16.59 -5.30 7.55
N ASN A 530 17.17 -4.10 7.40
CA ASN A 530 18.55 -3.91 6.92
C ASN A 530 19.40 -3.00 7.83
N HIS A 531 19.36 -3.23 9.14
CA HIS A 531 20.44 -2.83 10.05
C HIS A 531 21.01 -4.06 10.76
#